data_AF-A0A7C8YGA7-F1
#
_entry.id   AF-A0A7C8YGA7-F1
#
_cell.length_a   1.000
_cell.length_b   1.000
_cell.length_c   1.000
_cell.angle_alpha   90.00
_cell.angle_beta   90.00
_cell.angle_gamma   90.00
#
_symmetry.space_group_name_H-M   'P 1'
#
loop_
_entity.id
_entity.type
_entity.pdbx_description
1 polymer ?
#
loop_
_entity_poly.entity_id
_entity_poly.type
_entity_poly.pdbx_seq_one_letter_code
_entity_poly.pdbx_strand_id
1 'polypeptide(L)'
;RSSLFTQKFAYSKFRTPSILVQPVFAHRVRVSSKCTILRLSPSDAEVLYRRKFSTTEFFPRDIDAVLNNPLTIATFLAVPRGYSWPGPVSFLCDPPESWAVVSVWNCSDVWRLEVKGASRVGKGLARTSRVLDQALPWLRIPSFPELFRPFGLHFLYGLGGEGPRAVKMVKALCGVAHNLARERG
;
A
#
# COMPACT_ATOMS: atom_id res chain seq x y z
N ARG A 1 -19.96 -15.94 0.65
CA ARG A 1 -19.66 -16.33 -0.75
C ARG A 1 -18.28 -16.98 -0.78
N SER A 2 -18.20 -18.30 -0.70
CA SER A 2 -16.95 -19.09 -0.73
C SER A 2 -17.14 -20.49 -1.32
N SER A 3 -18.37 -20.84 -1.72
CA SER A 3 -18.75 -22.19 -2.15
C SER A 3 -18.09 -22.64 -3.45
N LEU A 4 -17.77 -21.72 -4.37
CA LEU A 4 -17.19 -22.10 -5.66
C LEU A 4 -15.84 -22.82 -5.51
N PHE A 5 -14.91 -22.28 -4.72
CA PHE A 5 -13.58 -22.86 -4.56
C PHE A 5 -13.56 -24.06 -3.61
N THR A 6 -14.34 -24.01 -2.53
CA THR A 6 -14.36 -25.09 -1.54
C THR A 6 -15.18 -26.30 -1.99
N GLN A 7 -16.24 -26.11 -2.78
CA GLN A 7 -17.11 -27.22 -3.23
C GLN A 7 -16.75 -27.71 -4.63
N LYS A 8 -16.45 -26.83 -5.60
CA LYS A 8 -16.19 -27.25 -6.99
C LYS A 8 -14.76 -27.71 -7.23
N PHE A 9 -13.80 -27.08 -6.55
CA PHE A 9 -12.37 -27.33 -6.74
C PHE A 9 -11.69 -27.95 -5.51
N ALA A 10 -12.49 -28.36 -4.51
CA ALA A 10 -12.03 -29.01 -3.28
C ALA A 10 -10.91 -28.25 -2.53
N TYR A 11 -10.78 -26.94 -2.72
CA TYR A 11 -9.81 -26.14 -1.97
C TYR A 11 -10.21 -26.11 -0.50
N SER A 12 -9.28 -26.48 0.37
CA SER A 12 -9.47 -26.32 1.81
C SER A 12 -9.23 -24.87 2.20
N LYS A 13 -10.17 -24.30 2.97
CA LYS A 13 -9.99 -22.94 3.50
C LYS A 13 -8.83 -22.96 4.49
N PHE A 14 -7.73 -22.32 4.13
CA PHE A 14 -6.56 -22.24 5.00
C PHE A 14 -6.77 -21.22 6.14
N ARG A 15 -6.93 -19.92 5.80
CA ARG A 15 -7.21 -18.83 6.76
C ARG A 15 -8.02 -17.72 6.09
N THR A 16 -8.57 -16.80 6.89
CA THR A 16 -9.24 -15.58 6.40
C THR A 16 -8.30 -14.41 6.62
N PRO A 17 -7.75 -13.76 5.57
CA PRO A 17 -6.90 -12.59 5.76
C PRO A 17 -7.74 -11.40 6.23
N SER A 18 -7.18 -10.62 7.15
CA SER A 18 -7.69 -9.28 7.48
C SER A 18 -6.98 -8.27 6.58
N ILE A 19 -7.74 -7.52 5.79
CA ILE A 19 -7.20 -6.49 4.90
C ILE A 19 -7.46 -5.13 5.55
N LEU A 20 -6.39 -4.39 5.83
CA LEU A 20 -6.49 -3.01 6.27
C LEU A 20 -6.76 -2.12 5.07
N VAL A 21 -7.86 -1.36 5.11
CA VAL A 21 -8.25 -0.45 4.04
C VAL A 21 -8.02 0.99 4.50
N GLN A 22 -7.27 1.75 3.72
CA GLN A 22 -7.07 3.17 3.93
C GLN A 22 -7.73 3.96 2.79
N PRO A 23 -8.78 4.77 3.08
CA PRO A 23 -9.37 5.66 2.09
C PRO A 23 -8.33 6.60 1.47
N VAL A 24 -8.47 6.85 0.17
CA VAL A 24 -7.70 7.88 -0.53
C VAL A 24 -8.54 9.16 -0.55
N PHE A 25 -8.06 10.19 0.14
CA PHE A 25 -8.71 11.50 0.24
C PHE A 25 -8.32 12.40 -0.94
N ALA A 26 -9.15 13.42 -1.20
CA ALA A 26 -8.90 14.41 -2.25
C ALA A 26 -7.65 15.28 -1.97
N HIS A 27 -7.20 15.36 -0.72
CA HIS A 27 -6.04 16.16 -0.34
C HIS A 27 -4.75 15.33 -0.24
N ARG A 28 -3.59 15.97 -0.49
CA ARG A 28 -2.26 15.38 -0.22
C ARG A 28 -2.11 15.09 1.27
N VAL A 29 -1.69 13.87 1.61
CA VAL A 29 -1.28 13.53 2.99
C VAL A 29 0.17 13.95 3.19
N ARG A 30 0.46 14.57 4.34
CA ARG A 30 1.81 14.98 4.72
C ARG A 30 2.64 13.75 5.07
N VAL A 31 3.69 13.50 4.28
CA VAL A 31 4.71 12.50 4.59
C VAL A 31 5.72 13.12 5.56
N SER A 32 6.13 12.37 6.58
CA SER A 32 7.08 12.83 7.59
C SER A 32 8.43 13.20 6.96
N SER A 33 8.95 14.39 7.25
CA SER A 33 10.28 14.84 6.80
C SER A 33 11.43 14.25 7.61
N LYS A 34 11.14 13.44 8.65
CA LYS A 34 12.13 12.81 9.53
C LYS A 34 12.76 11.54 8.94
N CYS A 35 12.25 11.07 7.80
CA CYS A 35 12.80 9.95 7.04
C CYS A 35 13.02 10.37 5.59
N THR A 36 14.01 9.77 4.94
CA THR A 36 14.16 9.82 3.48
C THR A 36 13.37 8.65 2.89
N ILE A 37 12.61 8.91 1.83
CA ILE A 37 11.92 7.87 1.06
C ILE A 37 12.70 7.67 -0.24
N LEU A 38 13.12 6.43 -0.47
CA LEU A 38 13.85 6.00 -1.66
C LEU A 38 12.95 5.09 -2.49
N ARG A 39 12.97 5.25 -3.82
CA ARG A 39 12.35 4.29 -4.73
C ARG A 39 13.43 3.30 -5.17
N LEU A 40 13.23 2.03 -4.87
CA LEU A 40 14.17 0.97 -5.26
C LEU A 40 13.92 0.53 -6.71
N SER A 41 14.98 0.11 -7.39
CA SER A 41 14.83 -0.66 -8.63
C SER A 41 14.24 -2.05 -8.32
N PRO A 42 13.60 -2.72 -9.29
CA PRO A 42 13.11 -4.09 -9.10
C PRO A 42 14.23 -5.05 -8.65
N SER A 43 15.44 -4.91 -9.19
CA SER A 43 16.60 -5.73 -8.81
C SER A 43 17.03 -5.51 -7.36
N ASP A 44 17.06 -4.25 -6.90
CA ASP A 44 17.43 -3.93 -5.52
C ASP A 44 16.38 -4.42 -4.53
N ALA A 45 15.11 -4.22 -4.89
CA ALA A 45 13.97 -4.72 -4.12
C ALA A 45 13.97 -6.25 -4.02
N GLU A 46 14.31 -6.97 -5.09
CA GLU A 46 14.40 -8.43 -5.10
C GLU A 46 15.46 -8.91 -4.11
N VAL A 47 16.68 -8.37 -4.19
CA VAL A 47 17.78 -8.76 -3.29
C VAL A 47 17.40 -8.51 -1.83
N LEU A 48 16.82 -7.34 -1.54
CA LEU A 48 16.29 -7.00 -0.22
C LEU A 48 15.23 -8.01 0.23
N TYR A 49 14.25 -8.30 -0.63
CA TYR A 49 13.14 -9.18 -0.29
C TYR A 49 13.58 -10.61 -0.03
N ARG A 50 14.38 -11.19 -0.94
CA ARG A 50 14.88 -12.57 -0.78
C ARG A 50 15.75 -12.71 0.46
N ARG A 51 16.60 -11.73 0.77
CA ARG A 51 17.50 -11.85 1.93
C ARG A 51 16.81 -11.61 3.27
N LYS A 52 15.80 -10.73 3.34
CA LYS A 52 15.12 -10.40 4.60
C LYS A 52 13.85 -11.20 4.87
N PHE A 53 13.13 -11.64 3.83
CA PHE A 53 11.79 -12.18 4.00
C PHE A 53 11.61 -13.59 3.41
N SER A 54 12.66 -14.24 2.89
CA SER A 54 12.56 -15.59 2.30
C SER A 54 12.03 -16.67 3.25
N THR A 55 12.18 -16.48 4.55
CA THR A 55 11.70 -17.41 5.58
C THR A 55 10.25 -17.13 6.01
N THR A 56 9.60 -16.11 5.45
CA THR A 56 8.20 -15.80 5.73
C THR A 56 7.29 -16.85 5.11
N GLU A 57 6.24 -17.26 5.83
CA GLU A 57 5.30 -18.33 5.45
C GLU A 57 4.76 -18.24 4.00
N PHE A 58 4.61 -17.02 3.47
CA PHE A 58 4.05 -16.76 2.12
C PHE A 58 5.01 -16.02 1.19
N PHE A 59 6.32 -16.26 1.32
CA PHE A 59 7.28 -15.63 0.41
C PHE A 59 7.22 -16.27 -1.00
N PRO A 60 6.92 -15.50 -2.06
CA PRO A 60 6.82 -16.05 -3.41
C PRO A 60 8.22 -16.43 -3.93
N ARG A 61 8.34 -17.62 -4.54
CA ARG A 61 9.60 -18.07 -5.15
C ARG A 61 10.01 -17.18 -6.34
N ASP A 62 9.00 -16.63 -7.01
CA ASP A 62 9.02 -15.78 -8.20
C ASP A 62 8.80 -14.29 -7.85
N ILE A 63 9.34 -13.84 -6.71
CA ILE A 63 9.26 -12.42 -6.30
C ILE A 63 9.78 -11.45 -7.38
N ASP A 64 10.74 -11.88 -8.19
CA ASP A 64 11.26 -11.14 -9.35
C ASP A 64 10.17 -10.87 -10.38
N ALA A 65 9.34 -11.86 -10.71
CA ALA A 65 8.23 -11.70 -11.64
C ALA A 65 7.17 -10.74 -11.08
N VAL A 66 6.92 -10.80 -9.77
CA VAL A 66 5.99 -9.87 -9.08
C VAL A 66 6.52 -8.43 -9.16
N LEU A 67 7.81 -8.20 -8.86
CA LEU A 67 8.40 -6.86 -8.85
C LEU A 67 8.54 -6.25 -10.24
N ASN A 68 8.76 -7.06 -11.27
CA ASN A 68 8.84 -6.62 -12.67
C ASN A 68 7.48 -6.53 -13.37
N ASN A 69 6.39 -6.91 -12.70
CA ASN A 69 5.06 -6.83 -13.28
C ASN A 69 4.68 -5.35 -13.54
N PRO A 70 4.09 -4.99 -14.69
CA PRO A 70 3.63 -3.62 -14.97
C PRO A 70 2.65 -3.04 -13.95
N LEU A 71 1.92 -3.90 -13.23
CA LEU A 71 1.01 -3.51 -12.16
C LEU A 71 1.75 -3.15 -10.86
N THR A 72 2.99 -3.60 -10.68
CA THR A 72 3.85 -3.13 -9.59
C THR A 72 4.30 -1.71 -9.90
N ILE A 73 3.77 -0.74 -9.17
CA ILE A 73 4.07 0.68 -9.41
C ILE A 73 5.48 0.99 -8.95
N ALA A 74 5.82 0.60 -7.73
CA ALA A 74 7.13 0.85 -7.13
C ALA A 74 7.31 0.10 -5.80
N THR A 75 8.56 -0.16 -5.46
CA THR A 75 8.99 -0.48 -4.09
C THR A 75 9.61 0.76 -3.47
N PHE A 76 9.14 1.13 -2.28
CA PHE A 76 9.62 2.27 -1.52
C PHE A 76 10.30 1.81 -0.24
N LEU A 77 11.46 2.40 0.05
CA LEU A 77 12.23 2.21 1.25
C LEU A 77 12.28 3.51 2.04
N ALA A 78 11.89 3.45 3.31
CA ALA A 78 12.02 4.54 4.26
C ALA A 78 13.24 4.29 5.16
N VAL A 79 14.13 5.27 5.23
CA VAL A 79 15.37 5.26 6.00
C VAL A 79 15.51 6.57 6.79
N PRO A 80 16.44 6.68 7.76
CA PRO A 80 16.67 7.94 8.47
C PRO A 80 16.99 9.08 7.50
N ARG A 81 16.59 10.31 7.86
CA ARG A 81 16.85 11.49 7.03
C ARG A 81 18.35 11.63 6.75
N GLY A 82 18.70 11.87 5.50
CA GLY A 82 20.09 12.04 5.06
C GLY A 82 20.85 10.74 4.77
N TYR A 83 20.21 9.57 4.93
CA TYR A 83 20.81 8.30 4.53
C TYR A 83 21.02 8.23 3.01
N SER A 84 22.21 7.84 2.59
CA SER A 84 22.55 7.60 1.18
C SER A 84 22.41 6.12 0.88
N TRP A 85 21.76 5.76 -0.22
CA TRP A 85 21.55 4.36 -0.62
C TRP A 85 22.86 3.73 -1.11
N PRO A 86 23.45 2.75 -0.38
CA PRO A 86 24.72 2.14 -0.78
C PRO A 86 24.52 0.91 -1.69
N GLY A 87 23.28 0.65 -2.12
CA GLY A 87 22.89 -0.60 -2.76
C GLY A 87 22.42 -1.67 -1.75
N PRO A 88 21.74 -2.71 -2.22
CA PRO A 88 21.02 -3.65 -1.37
C PRO A 88 21.95 -4.54 -0.55
N VAL A 89 23.12 -4.93 -1.09
CA VAL A 89 24.07 -5.80 -0.39
C VAL A 89 24.66 -5.07 0.82
N SER A 90 25.18 -3.85 0.63
CA SER A 90 25.76 -3.05 1.72
C SER A 90 24.70 -2.67 2.75
N PHE A 91 23.50 -2.30 2.31
CA PHE A 91 22.38 -2.00 3.21
C PHE A 91 22.04 -3.18 4.13
N LEU A 92 22.13 -4.41 3.63
CA LEU A 92 21.79 -5.60 4.41
C LEU A 92 22.91 -6.03 5.37
N CYS A 93 24.16 -5.69 5.08
CA CYS A 93 25.29 -5.93 5.96
C CYS A 93 25.29 -4.97 7.15
N ASP A 94 24.99 -3.69 6.91
CA ASP A 94 24.95 -2.65 7.94
C ASP A 94 23.74 -1.73 7.73
N PRO A 95 22.52 -2.21 8.08
CA PRO A 95 21.31 -1.41 7.93
C PRO A 95 21.28 -0.28 8.96
N PRO A 96 20.65 0.86 8.64
CA PRO A 96 20.45 1.91 9.63
C PRO A 96 19.56 1.41 10.80
N GLU A 97 19.72 2.06 11.95
CA GLU A 97 18.99 1.77 13.21
C GLU A 97 17.47 1.63 13.06
N SER A 98 16.87 2.28 12.07
CA SER A 98 15.48 2.01 11.70
C SER A 98 15.26 2.15 10.21
N TRP A 99 14.49 1.23 9.64
CA TRP A 99 14.09 1.28 8.25
C TRP A 99 12.72 0.60 8.04
N ALA A 100 12.07 0.86 6.91
CA ALA A 100 10.88 0.14 6.49
C ALA A 100 10.81 0.04 4.96
N VAL A 101 10.16 -0.99 4.44
CA VAL A 101 9.95 -1.20 3.01
C VAL A 101 8.49 -1.56 2.73
N VAL A 102 7.95 -1.06 1.62
CA VAL A 102 6.61 -1.39 1.12
C VAL A 102 6.63 -1.37 -0.41
N SER A 103 6.01 -2.37 -1.04
CA SER A 103 5.73 -2.36 -2.48
C SER A 103 4.26 -2.04 -2.75
N VAL A 104 4.00 -1.34 -3.84
CA VAL A 104 2.67 -0.88 -4.24
C VAL A 104 2.27 -1.53 -5.55
N TRP A 105 1.12 -2.21 -5.56
CA TRP A 105 0.52 -2.84 -6.73
C TRP A 105 -0.77 -2.12 -7.13
N ASN A 106 -0.95 -1.83 -8.42
CA ASN A 106 -2.17 -1.24 -8.97
C ASN A 106 -3.20 -2.31 -9.29
N CYS A 107 -4.24 -2.46 -8.46
CA CYS A 107 -5.37 -3.34 -8.80
C CYS A 107 -6.39 -2.64 -9.70
N SER A 108 -6.39 -1.31 -9.75
CA SER A 108 -7.37 -0.49 -10.46
C SER A 108 -7.38 -0.70 -11.98
N ASP A 109 -6.25 -1.13 -12.54
CA ASP A 109 -6.10 -1.44 -13.97
C ASP A 109 -6.67 -2.81 -14.34
N VAL A 110 -6.90 -3.67 -13.35
CA VAL A 110 -7.43 -5.03 -13.55
C VAL A 110 -8.93 -5.08 -13.24
N TRP A 111 -9.36 -4.45 -12.15
CA TRP A 111 -10.76 -4.42 -11.75
C TRP A 111 -11.11 -3.19 -10.91
N ARG A 112 -12.39 -2.82 -10.97
CA ARG A 112 -12.97 -1.76 -10.15
C ARG A 112 -14.10 -2.32 -9.29
N LEU A 113 -14.23 -1.79 -8.09
CA LEU A 113 -15.29 -2.14 -7.15
C LEU A 113 -16.36 -1.07 -7.13
N GLU A 114 -17.58 -1.47 -6.82
CA GLU A 114 -18.68 -0.54 -6.54
C GLU A 114 -19.51 -1.12 -5.41
N VAL A 115 -19.71 -0.35 -4.34
CA VAL A 115 -20.61 -0.72 -3.26
C VAL A 115 -22.04 -0.43 -3.70
N LYS A 116 -22.77 -1.50 -4.00
CA LYS A 116 -24.22 -1.46 -4.29
C LYS A 116 -25.04 -1.73 -3.02
N GLY A 117 -26.25 -1.19 -2.98
CA GLY A 117 -27.21 -1.44 -1.88
C GLY A 117 -27.25 -0.41 -0.75
N ALA A 118 -26.48 0.68 -0.81
CA ALA A 118 -26.61 1.78 0.14
C ALA A 118 -27.89 2.62 -0.07
N SER A 119 -28.53 3.06 1.02
CA SER A 119 -29.74 3.88 0.99
C SER A 119 -29.50 5.25 0.32
N ARG A 120 -30.55 5.86 -0.26
CA ARG A 120 -30.46 7.18 -0.91
C ARG A 120 -29.96 8.27 0.04
N VAL A 121 -30.39 8.23 1.30
CA VAL A 121 -29.95 9.16 2.35
C VAL A 121 -28.46 8.99 2.66
N GLY A 122 -27.99 7.73 2.81
CA GLY A 122 -26.57 7.44 3.03
C GLY A 122 -25.68 7.87 1.87
N LYS A 123 -26.13 7.67 0.62
CA LYS A 123 -25.45 8.18 -0.58
C LYS A 123 -25.40 9.71 -0.60
N GLY A 124 -26.47 10.37 -0.16
CA GLY A 124 -26.56 11.82 -0.02
C GLY A 124 -25.51 12.36 0.95
N LEU A 125 -25.54 11.88 2.20
CA LEU A 125 -24.60 12.30 3.26
C LEU A 125 -23.13 12.10 2.88
N ALA A 126 -22.80 10.97 2.26
CA ALA A 126 -21.46 10.69 1.76
C ALA A 126 -21.03 11.60 0.60
N ARG A 127 -21.98 12.10 -0.21
CA ARG A 127 -21.68 13.11 -1.24
C ARG A 127 -21.44 14.46 -0.60
N THR A 128 -22.24 14.85 0.39
CA THR A 128 -22.09 16.13 1.10
C THR A 128 -20.76 16.23 1.83
N SER A 129 -20.32 15.16 2.50
CA SER A 129 -19.01 15.14 3.19
C SER A 129 -17.83 15.30 2.23
N ARG A 130 -17.93 14.77 1.00
CA ARG A 130 -16.91 14.95 -0.06
C ARG A 130 -16.89 16.37 -0.62
N VAL A 131 -18.06 16.95 -0.87
CA VAL A 131 -18.14 18.36 -1.32
C VAL A 131 -17.53 19.28 -0.28
N LEU A 132 -17.76 19.02 1.01
CA LEU A 132 -17.20 19.82 2.10
C LEU A 132 -15.67 19.70 2.18
N ASP A 133 -15.11 18.50 2.04
CA ASP A 133 -13.65 18.29 2.02
C ASP A 133 -12.99 18.91 0.76
N GLN A 134 -13.66 18.89 -0.39
CA GLN A 134 -13.19 19.58 -1.60
C GLN A 134 -13.23 21.10 -1.48
N ALA A 135 -14.29 21.65 -0.86
CA ALA A 135 -14.44 23.09 -0.68
C ALA A 135 -13.55 23.65 0.44
N LEU A 136 -13.28 22.85 1.48
CA LEU A 136 -12.54 23.26 2.67
C LEU A 136 -11.34 22.32 2.95
N PRO A 137 -10.37 22.16 2.03
CA PRO A 137 -9.31 21.16 2.14
C PRO A 137 -8.37 21.41 3.34
N TRP A 138 -8.35 22.63 3.89
CA TRP A 138 -7.56 22.95 5.09
C TRP A 138 -8.14 22.34 6.38
N LEU A 139 -9.45 21.99 6.39
CA LEU A 139 -10.10 21.35 7.55
C LEU A 139 -9.76 19.86 7.67
N ARG A 140 -9.17 19.23 6.64
CA ARG A 140 -8.78 17.80 6.62
C ARG A 140 -9.88 16.89 7.15
N ILE A 141 -11.12 17.16 6.75
CA ILE A 141 -12.26 16.39 7.21
C ILE A 141 -12.08 14.97 6.67
N PRO A 142 -12.21 13.92 7.50
CA PRO A 142 -12.18 12.55 7.01
C PRO A 142 -13.40 12.35 6.10
N SER A 143 -13.22 12.59 4.80
CA SER A 143 -14.27 12.50 3.81
C SER A 143 -14.59 11.03 3.54
N PHE A 144 -15.88 10.73 3.41
CA PHE A 144 -16.30 9.38 3.06
C PHE A 144 -15.85 9.11 1.62
N PRO A 145 -15.05 8.06 1.36
CA PRO A 145 -14.55 7.78 0.00
C PRO A 145 -15.71 7.55 -0.98
N GLU A 146 -15.50 7.82 -2.28
CA GLU A 146 -16.51 7.55 -3.31
C GLU A 146 -16.65 6.04 -3.58
N LEU A 147 -17.27 5.31 -2.66
CA LEU A 147 -17.47 3.87 -2.77
C LEU A 147 -18.69 3.48 -3.61
N PHE A 148 -19.53 4.46 -3.99
CA PHE A 148 -20.80 4.26 -4.72
C PHE A 148 -20.67 4.41 -6.24
N ARG A 149 -19.46 4.63 -6.75
CA ARG A 149 -19.10 4.54 -8.17
C ARG A 149 -17.94 3.55 -8.32
N PRO A 150 -17.66 3.05 -9.53
CA PRO A 150 -16.50 2.19 -9.76
C PRO A 150 -15.20 2.84 -9.27
N PHE A 151 -14.60 2.29 -8.22
CA PHE A 151 -13.35 2.74 -7.62
C PHE A 151 -12.27 1.66 -7.73
N GLY A 152 -11.03 2.09 -7.86
CA GLY A 152 -9.85 1.24 -7.86
C GLY A 152 -9.23 1.12 -6.47
N LEU A 153 -8.22 0.26 -6.34
CA LEU A 153 -7.41 0.17 -5.14
C LEU A 153 -5.94 -0.10 -5.46
N HIS A 154 -5.07 0.45 -4.63
CA HIS A 154 -3.68 0.04 -4.58
C HIS A 154 -3.51 -0.98 -3.45
N PHE A 155 -2.89 -2.11 -3.77
CA PHE A 155 -2.57 -3.14 -2.81
C PHE A 155 -1.13 -2.97 -2.33
N LEU A 156 -0.94 -2.87 -1.02
CA LEU A 156 0.38 -2.79 -0.41
C LEU A 156 0.84 -4.18 -0.01
N TYR A 157 2.03 -4.57 -0.45
CA TYR A 157 2.60 -5.88 -0.18
C TYR A 157 4.08 -5.78 0.17
N GLY A 158 4.66 -6.89 0.66
CA GLY A 158 6.05 -6.91 1.11
C GLY A 158 6.32 -5.87 2.18
N LEU A 159 5.38 -5.67 3.11
CA LEU A 159 5.56 -4.76 4.23
C LEU A 159 6.59 -5.34 5.18
N GLY A 160 7.61 -4.56 5.51
CA GLY A 160 8.60 -4.95 6.50
C GLY A 160 9.42 -3.77 6.98
N GLY A 161 10.32 -4.04 7.92
CA GLY A 161 11.17 -3.02 8.52
C GLY A 161 11.70 -3.47 9.88
N GLU A 162 12.77 -2.82 10.32
CA GLU A 162 13.43 -3.10 11.59
C GLU A 162 13.67 -1.79 12.35
N GLY A 163 13.81 -1.91 13.68
CA GLY A 163 14.16 -0.81 14.56
C GLY A 163 12.97 -0.07 15.21
N PRO A 164 13.26 0.79 16.21
CA PRO A 164 12.25 1.45 17.03
C PRO A 164 11.33 2.41 16.25
N ARG A 165 11.74 2.87 15.07
CA ARG A 165 10.95 3.78 14.23
C ARG A 165 10.28 3.10 13.04
N ALA A 166 10.39 1.78 12.88
CA ALA A 166 9.85 1.04 11.74
C ALA A 166 8.36 1.33 11.50
N VAL A 167 7.52 1.29 12.54
CA VAL A 167 6.08 1.58 12.42
C VAL A 167 5.81 3.00 11.92
N LYS A 168 6.60 3.99 12.38
CA LYS A 168 6.46 5.39 11.93
C LYS A 168 6.89 5.53 10.47
N MET A 169 7.89 4.77 10.04
CA MET A 169 8.37 4.72 8.66
C MET A 169 7.36 4.01 7.74
N VAL A 170 6.76 2.90 8.16
CA VAL A 170 5.64 2.26 7.44
C VAL A 170 4.48 3.23 7.27
N LYS A 171 4.10 3.98 8.30
CA LYS A 171 3.06 5.02 8.18
C LYS A 171 3.43 6.10 7.16
N ALA A 172 4.70 6.50 7.09
CA ALA A 172 5.18 7.44 6.07
C ALA A 172 5.06 6.83 4.65
N LEU A 173 5.41 5.55 4.48
CA LEU A 173 5.25 4.81 3.23
C LEU A 173 3.77 4.66 2.81
N CYS A 174 2.86 4.41 3.76
CA CYS A 174 1.42 4.43 3.49
C CYS A 174 0.96 5.81 3.00
N GLY A 175 1.51 6.90 3.55
CA GLY A 175 1.25 8.27 3.06
C GLY A 175 1.76 8.50 1.63
N VAL A 176 2.90 7.92 1.26
CA VAL A 176 3.43 7.94 -0.12
C VAL A 176 2.49 7.17 -1.04
N ALA A 177 2.10 5.95 -0.66
CA ALA A 177 1.18 5.13 -1.45
C ALA A 177 -0.20 5.78 -1.62
N HIS A 178 -0.71 6.44 -0.57
CA HIS A 178 -1.94 7.25 -0.64
C HIS A 178 -1.80 8.36 -1.69
N ASN A 179 -0.73 9.15 -1.62
CA ASN A 179 -0.52 10.25 -2.56
C ASN A 179 -0.35 9.76 -4.01
N LEU A 180 0.30 8.61 -4.19
CA LEU A 180 0.43 7.93 -5.48
C LEU A 180 -0.92 7.44 -6.02
N ALA A 181 -1.79 6.90 -5.15
CA ALA A 181 -3.15 6.51 -5.52
C ALA A 181 -3.99 7.71 -5.95
N ARG A 182 -3.89 8.84 -5.23
CA ARG A 182 -4.59 10.09 -5.58
C ARG A 182 -4.13 10.68 -6.91
N GLU A 183 -2.89 10.47 -7.31
CA GLU A 183 -2.35 11.03 -8.57
C GLU A 183 -2.71 10.19 -9.80
N ARG A 184 -3.08 8.92 -9.59
CA ARG A 184 -3.42 7.97 -10.67
C ARG A 184 -4.91 7.69 -10.80
N GLY A 185 -5.75 8.18 -9.88
CA GLY A 185 -7.19 7.89 -9.80
C GLY A 185 -8.04 9.14 -9.65
#